data_AF-A0A969WHP3-F1
#
_entry.id   AF-A0A969WHP3-F1
#
_cell.length_a   1.000
_cell.length_b   1.000
_cell.length_c   1.000
_cell.angle_alpha   90.00
_cell.angle_beta   90.00
_cell.angle_gamma   90.00
#
_symmetry.space_group_name_H-M   'P 1'
#
loop_
_entity.id
_entity.type
_entity.pdbx_description
1 polymer ?
#
loop_
_entity_poly.entity_id
_entity_poly.type
_entity_poly.pdbx_seq_one_letter_code
_entity_poly.pdbx_strand_id
1 'polypeptide(L)'
;MANISHHNTHSNEWLRWLARGVGSVLAALWLFIGLSSAILGDEPWTPESYFMVGFMAGGVILPIIAWRWEKVGGILLIIFGLIFSTFAYFSAGHNQWFAVLISGIPFLITGILFLTSRRVNNTNQ
;
A
#
# COMPACT_ATOMS: atom_id res chain seq x y z
N MET A 1 -36.85 26.85 10.79
CA MET A 1 -35.46 26.66 10.30
C MET A 1 -34.72 25.80 11.30
N ALA A 2 -34.55 24.51 11.01
CA ALA A 2 -33.70 23.60 11.79
C ALA A 2 -32.59 23.14 10.85
N ASN A 3 -31.37 23.66 11.06
CA ASN A 3 -30.19 23.28 10.32
C ASN A 3 -29.62 22.02 10.97
N ILE A 4 -29.91 20.86 10.39
CA ILE A 4 -29.40 19.58 10.87
C ILE A 4 -27.98 19.44 10.31
N SER A 5 -26.99 19.84 11.12
CA SER A 5 -25.59 19.54 10.86
C SER A 5 -25.38 18.02 10.98
N HIS A 6 -25.42 17.33 9.84
CA HIS A 6 -25.13 15.90 9.80
C HIS A 6 -23.69 15.64 10.27
N HIS A 7 -23.60 14.75 11.24
CA HIS A 7 -22.44 14.32 12.00
C HIS A 7 -21.33 13.74 11.08
N ASN A 8 -20.26 14.50 10.81
CA ASN A 8 -19.13 14.05 9.97
C ASN A 8 -18.02 13.31 10.74
N THR A 9 -18.26 12.90 11.99
CA THR A 9 -17.23 12.20 12.80
C THR A 9 -17.08 10.72 12.44
N HIS A 10 -18.17 10.03 12.07
CA HIS A 10 -18.14 8.59 11.73
C HIS A 10 -17.37 8.30 10.43
N SER A 11 -17.41 9.21 9.46
CA SER A 11 -16.72 9.05 8.17
C SER A 11 -15.20 8.96 8.33
N ASN A 12 -14.64 9.71 9.30
CA ASN A 12 -13.20 9.78 9.53
C ASN A 12 -12.64 8.51 10.16
N GLU A 13 -13.37 7.92 11.11
CA GLU A 13 -12.98 6.66 11.74
C GLU A 13 -13.11 5.49 10.75
N TRP A 14 -14.14 5.50 9.90
CA TRP A 14 -14.36 4.47 8.89
C TRP A 14 -13.28 4.49 7.80
N LEU A 15 -12.84 5.67 7.36
CA LEU A 15 -11.71 5.81 6.43
C LEU A 15 -10.39 5.28 7.00
N ARG A 16 -10.14 5.48 8.31
CA ARG A 16 -8.95 4.94 8.99
C ARG A 16 -9.01 3.42 9.08
N TRP A 17 -10.16 2.86 9.42
CA TRP A 17 -10.36 1.42 9.46
C TRP A 17 -10.24 0.77 8.08
N LEU A 18 -10.76 1.41 7.03
CA LEU A 18 -10.57 0.97 5.65
C LEU A 18 -9.09 1.01 5.24
N ALA A 19 -8.38 2.11 5.51
CA ALA A 19 -6.96 2.22 5.19
C ALA A 19 -6.13 1.16 5.91
N ARG A 20 -6.47 0.86 7.17
CA ARG A 20 -5.83 -0.22 7.94
C ARG A 20 -6.17 -1.59 7.38
N GLY A 21 -7.44 -1.85 7.06
CA GLY A 21 -7.91 -3.11 6.49
C GLY A 21 -7.25 -3.40 5.14
N VAL A 22 -7.26 -2.45 4.22
CA VAL A 22 -6.60 -2.58 2.91
C VAL A 22 -5.09 -2.76 3.08
N GLY A 23 -4.45 -2.00 3.97
CA GLY A 23 -3.03 -2.15 4.27
C GLY A 23 -2.67 -3.53 4.85
N SER A 24 -3.51 -4.09 5.72
CA SER A 24 -3.33 -5.44 6.27
C SER A 24 -3.50 -6.52 5.21
N VAL A 25 -4.50 -6.40 4.34
CA VAL A 25 -4.71 -7.35 3.24
C VAL A 25 -3.51 -7.34 2.30
N LEU A 26 -2.99 -6.16 1.96
CA LEU A 26 -1.79 -6.05 1.13
C LEU A 26 -0.56 -6.65 1.82
N ALA A 27 -0.34 -6.35 3.11
CA ALA A 27 0.76 -6.94 3.87
C ALA A 27 0.65 -8.47 3.94
N ALA A 28 -0.54 -9.01 4.21
CA ALA A 28 -0.77 -10.45 4.28
C ALA A 28 -0.52 -11.12 2.92
N LEU A 29 -0.99 -10.52 1.82
CA LEU A 29 -0.77 -11.02 0.47
C LEU A 29 0.72 -11.04 0.13
N TRP A 30 1.45 -9.96 0.42
CA TRP A 30 2.89 -9.89 0.17
C TRP A 30 3.69 -10.87 1.02
N LEU A 31 3.31 -11.05 2.28
CA LEU A 31 3.93 -12.03 3.17
C LEU A 31 3.66 -13.46 2.67
N PHE A 32 2.43 -13.75 2.24
CA PHE A 32 2.07 -15.05 1.67
C PHE A 32 2.87 -15.37 0.40
N ILE A 33 3.01 -14.41 -0.53
CA ILE A 33 3.79 -14.58 -1.75
C ILE A 33 5.27 -14.82 -1.38
N GLY A 34 5.85 -13.98 -0.53
CA GLY A 34 7.26 -14.13 -0.14
C GLY A 34 7.54 -15.45 0.58
N LEU A 35 6.63 -15.90 1.44
CA LEU A 35 6.75 -17.19 2.11
C LEU A 35 6.61 -18.36 1.12
N SER A 36 5.67 -18.26 0.17
CA SER A 36 5.51 -19.26 -0.88
C SER A 36 6.75 -19.36 -1.76
N SER A 37 7.32 -18.22 -2.16
CA SER A 37 8.60 -18.17 -2.89
C SER A 37 9.76 -18.74 -2.09
N ALA A 38 9.81 -18.54 -0.77
CA ALA A 38 10.87 -19.09 0.07
C ALA A 38 10.77 -20.61 0.28
N ILE A 39 9.56 -21.18 0.24
CA ILE A 39 9.33 -22.62 0.45
C ILE A 39 9.38 -23.40 -0.87
N LEU A 40 8.84 -22.82 -1.94
CA LEU A 40 8.64 -23.50 -3.24
C LEU A 40 9.62 -23.03 -4.32
N GLY A 41 10.33 -21.93 -4.11
CA GLY A 41 11.21 -21.35 -5.11
C GLY A 41 12.60 -21.98 -5.08
N ASP A 42 12.91 -22.76 -6.12
CA ASP A 42 14.28 -23.17 -6.45
C ASP A 42 14.96 -22.16 -7.39
N GLU A 43 14.61 -20.87 -7.26
CA GLU A 43 15.12 -19.83 -8.13
C GLU A 43 16.54 -19.40 -7.72
N PRO A 44 17.49 -19.27 -8.68
CA PRO A 44 18.82 -18.78 -8.39
C PRO A 44 18.77 -17.37 -7.81
N TRP A 45 19.65 -17.07 -6.85
CA TRP A 45 19.82 -15.72 -6.31
C TRP A 45 20.41 -14.77 -7.35
N THR A 46 19.54 -14.17 -8.17
CA THR A 46 19.90 -13.11 -9.11
C THR A 46 19.71 -11.72 -8.49
N PRO A 47 20.34 -10.67 -9.02
CA PRO A 47 20.13 -9.29 -8.59
C PRO A 47 18.65 -8.88 -8.55
N GLU A 48 17.85 -9.32 -9.51
CA GLU A 48 16.41 -9.08 -9.60
C GLU A 48 15.65 -9.70 -8.40
N SER A 49 16.11 -10.86 -7.94
CA SER A 49 15.53 -11.56 -6.79
C SER A 49 15.75 -10.77 -5.49
N TYR A 50 16.90 -10.12 -5.32
CA TYR A 50 17.14 -9.24 -4.18
C TYR A 50 16.21 -8.02 -4.17
N PHE A 51 15.94 -7.42 -5.33
CA PHE A 51 14.98 -6.33 -5.44
C PHE A 51 13.55 -6.79 -5.11
N MET A 52 13.15 -7.96 -5.62
CA MET A 52 11.85 -8.56 -5.30
C MET A 52 11.67 -8.80 -3.79
N VAL A 53 12.67 -9.36 -3.10
CA VAL A 53 12.64 -9.53 -1.64
C VAL A 53 12.53 -8.19 -0.93
N GLY A 54 13.25 -7.17 -1.40
CA GLY A 54 13.14 -5.80 -0.88
C GLY A 54 11.73 -5.23 -1.02
N PHE A 55 11.07 -5.47 -2.17
CA PHE A 55 9.69 -5.06 -2.38
C PHE A 55 8.71 -5.87 -1.51
N MET A 56 8.91 -7.17 -1.34
CA MET A 56 8.11 -7.98 -0.42
C MET A 56 8.20 -7.44 1.01
N ALA A 57 9.41 -7.18 1.50
CA ALA A 57 9.63 -6.61 2.83
C ALA A 57 9.01 -5.22 2.96
N GLY A 58 9.19 -4.35 1.95
CA GLY A 58 8.58 -3.02 1.92
C GLY A 58 7.06 -3.06 1.93
N GLY A 59 6.45 -3.98 1.19
CA GLY A 59 5.00 -4.19 1.14
C GLY A 59 4.38 -4.61 2.48
N VAL A 60 5.17 -5.20 3.37
CA VAL A 60 4.75 -5.56 4.74
C VAL A 60 5.06 -4.45 5.74
N ILE A 61 6.27 -3.88 5.69
CA ILE A 61 6.76 -2.92 6.68
C ILE A 61 6.06 -1.56 6.53
N LEU A 62 5.83 -1.08 5.31
CA LEU A 62 5.27 0.25 5.07
C LEU A 62 3.82 0.40 5.56
N PRO A 63 2.91 -0.58 5.36
CA PRO A 63 1.59 -0.54 6.00
C PRO A 63 1.65 -0.53 7.53
N ILE A 64 2.57 -1.27 8.15
CA ILE A 64 2.77 -1.27 9.60
C ILE A 64 3.26 0.10 10.09
N ILE A 65 4.18 0.74 9.36
CA ILE A 65 4.63 2.11 9.65
C ILE A 65 3.47 3.09 9.49
N ALA A 66 2.66 2.96 8.43
CA ALA A 66 1.46 3.78 8.21
C ALA A 66 0.42 3.66 9.32
N TRP A 67 0.33 2.51 10.00
CA TRP A 67 -0.55 2.36 11.16
C TRP A 67 -0.20 3.28 12.33
N ARG A 68 1.11 3.50 12.56
CA ARG A 68 1.59 4.33 13.68
C ARG A 68 1.83 5.78 13.25
N TRP A 69 2.17 6.00 11.97
CA TRP A 69 2.45 7.31 11.39
C TRP A 69 1.73 7.47 10.04
N GLU A 70 0.43 7.71 10.07
CA GLU A 70 -0.44 7.76 8.88
C GLU A 70 0.09 8.67 7.76
N LYS A 71 0.67 9.82 8.14
CA LYS A 71 1.20 10.82 7.20
C LYS A 71 2.49 10.35 6.53
N VAL A 72 3.43 9.86 7.32
CA VAL A 72 4.75 9.42 6.84
C VAL A 72 4.58 8.11 6.07
N GLY A 73 3.85 7.15 6.63
CA GLY A 73 3.59 5.87 5.97
C GLY A 73 2.75 6.00 4.69
N GLY A 74 1.77 6.91 4.64
CA GLY A 74 1.03 7.19 3.41
C GLY A 74 1.92 7.73 2.28
N ILE A 75 2.82 8.68 2.59
CA ILE A 75 3.81 9.20 1.62
C ILE A 75 4.77 8.10 1.19
N LEU A 76 5.30 7.32 2.14
CA LEU A 76 6.21 6.22 1.84
C LEU A 76 5.53 5.15 0.98
N LEU A 77 4.26 4.82 1.22
CA LEU A 77 3.48 3.89 0.39
C LEU A 77 3.30 4.41 -1.04
N ILE A 78 3.11 5.71 -1.23
CA ILE A 78 3.03 6.32 -2.56
C ILE A 78 4.37 6.21 -3.29
N ILE A 79 5.46 6.62 -2.62
CA ILE A 79 6.81 6.55 -3.20
C ILE A 79 7.16 5.10 -3.53
N PHE A 80 6.86 4.19 -2.62
CA PHE A 80 7.08 2.76 -2.82
C PHE A 80 6.28 2.20 -3.99
N GLY A 81 4.99 2.54 -4.09
CA GLY A 81 4.13 2.15 -5.22
C GLY A 81 4.65 2.67 -6.56
N LEU A 82 5.20 3.89 -6.61
CA LEU A 82 5.84 4.46 -7.80
C LEU A 82 7.10 3.72 -8.22
N ILE A 83 8.01 3.45 -7.27
CA ILE A 83 9.26 2.72 -7.52
C ILE A 83 8.94 1.28 -7.95
N PHE A 84 8.02 0.62 -7.25
CA PHE A 84 7.64 -0.75 -7.53
C PHE A 84 6.90 -0.89 -8.87
N SER A 85 6.03 0.06 -9.20
CA SER A 85 5.42 0.18 -10.53
C SER A 85 6.46 0.32 -11.64
N THR A 86 7.44 1.21 -11.45
CA THR A 86 8.53 1.40 -12.42
C THR A 86 9.32 0.11 -12.61
N PHE A 87 9.67 -0.57 -11.53
CA PHE A 87 10.35 -1.86 -11.59
C PHE A 87 9.51 -2.94 -12.30
N ALA A 88 8.21 -3.03 -11.99
CA ALA A 88 7.29 -3.96 -12.63
C ALA A 88 7.15 -3.71 -14.14
N TYR A 89 7.15 -2.45 -14.57
CA TYR A 89 7.12 -2.09 -15.98
C TYR A 89 8.33 -2.64 -16.74
N PHE A 90 9.54 -2.49 -16.19
CA PHE A 90 10.75 -3.03 -16.81
C PHE A 90 10.85 -4.56 -16.73
N SER A 91 10.35 -5.16 -15.63
CA SER A 91 10.46 -6.59 -15.39
C SER A 91 9.46 -7.44 -16.20
N ALA A 92 8.28 -6.91 -16.51
CA ALA A 92 7.16 -7.71 -17.03
C ALA A 92 7.21 -8.07 -18.53
N GLY A 93 8.25 -7.66 -19.27
CA GLY A 93 8.58 -8.12 -20.64
C GLY A 93 7.49 -7.91 -21.71
N HIS A 94 6.40 -8.67 -21.65
CA HIS A 94 5.33 -8.70 -22.64
C HIS A 94 4.02 -8.01 -22.18
N ASN A 95 3.76 -7.87 -20.87
CA ASN A 95 2.50 -7.31 -20.37
C ASN A 95 2.69 -6.27 -19.25
N GLN A 96 3.52 -5.28 -19.56
CA GLN A 96 4.04 -4.27 -18.64
C GLN A 96 2.95 -3.46 -17.93
N TRP A 97 1.90 -3.10 -18.65
CA TRP A 97 0.78 -2.34 -18.08
C TRP A 97 -0.04 -3.14 -17.07
N PHE A 98 -0.26 -4.43 -17.31
CA PHE A 98 -1.03 -5.29 -16.41
C PHE A 98 -0.25 -5.54 -15.10
N ALA A 99 1.07 -5.71 -15.21
CA ALA A 99 1.94 -5.84 -14.06
C ALA A 99 1.93 -4.56 -13.20
N VAL A 100 2.04 -3.38 -13.81
CA VAL A 100 1.92 -2.09 -13.12
C VAL A 100 0.56 -1.91 -12.43
N LEU A 101 -0.52 -2.33 -13.09
CA LEU A 101 -1.88 -2.19 -12.59
C LEU A 101 -2.13 -3.02 -11.32
N ILE A 102 -1.64 -4.26 -11.31
CA ILE A 102 -1.81 -5.18 -10.18
C ILE A 102 -0.83 -4.88 -9.06
N SER A 103 0.36 -4.39 -9.39
CA SER A 103 1.45 -4.25 -8.43
C SER A 103 1.49 -2.86 -7.78
N GLY A 104 1.37 -1.78 -8.55
CA GLY A 104 1.59 -0.41 -8.08
C GLY A 104 0.34 0.30 -7.61
N ILE A 105 -0.78 0.12 -8.31
CA ILE A 105 -2.05 0.82 -8.01
C ILE A 105 -2.57 0.52 -6.60
N PRO A 106 -2.54 -0.72 -6.07
CA PRO A 106 -3.05 -0.99 -4.73
C PRO A 106 -2.30 -0.21 -3.64
N PHE A 107 -0.98 -0.07 -3.78
CA PHE A 107 -0.16 0.73 -2.87
C PHE A 107 -0.42 2.23 -3.00
N LEU A 108 -0.61 2.73 -4.22
CA LEU A 108 -0.98 4.13 -4.47
C LEU A 108 -2.36 4.46 -3.87
N ILE A 109 -3.36 3.62 -4.11
CA ILE A 109 -4.71 3.77 -3.54
C ILE A 109 -4.61 3.80 -2.02
N THR A 110 -3.88 2.86 -1.42
CA THR A 110 -3.72 2.79 0.04
C THR A 110 -3.05 4.03 0.61
N GLY A 111 -1.98 4.51 -0.02
CA GLY A 111 -1.27 5.73 0.39
C GLY A 111 -2.12 7.00 0.26
N ILE A 112 -2.91 7.11 -0.83
CA ILE A 112 -3.86 8.22 -1.03
C ILE A 112 -4.98 8.16 0.02
N LEU A 113 -5.45 6.96 0.38
CA LEU A 113 -6.50 6.77 1.39
C LEU A 113 -6.01 7.23 2.77
N PHE A 114 -4.76 6.91 3.13
CA PHE A 114 -4.12 7.40 4.36
C PHE A 114 -3.96 8.93 4.37
N LEU A 115 -3.58 9.55 3.25
CA LEU A 115 -3.45 11.01 3.15
C LEU A 115 -4.80 11.73 3.20
N THR A 116 -5.83 11.16 2.57
CA THR A 116 -7.18 11.73 2.51
C THR A 116 -7.88 11.65 3.86
N SER A 117 -7.79 10.50 4.54
CA SER A 117 -8.27 10.32 5.93
C SER A 117 -7.80 11.45 6.86
N ARG A 118 -6.54 11.87 6.71
CA ARG A 118 -5.97 12.95 7.51
C ARG A 118 -6.48 14.34 7.13
N ARG A 119 -6.70 14.64 5.84
CA ARG A 119 -7.23 15.95 5.43
C ARG A 119 -8.58 16.22 6.08
N VAL A 120 -9.43 15.21 6.16
CA VAL A 120 -10.76 15.34 6.79
C VAL A 120 -10.63 15.52 8.31
N ASN A 121 -9.63 14.90 8.96
CA ASN A 121 -9.39 15.11 10.38
C ASN A 121 -8.95 16.54 10.74
N ASN A 122 -8.14 17.18 9.87
CA ASN A 122 -7.62 18.54 10.11
C ASN A 122 -8.63 19.67 9.84
N THR A 123 -9.70 19.42 9.09
CA THR A 123 -10.79 20.40 8.85
C THR A 123 -11.85 20.40 9.94
N ASN A 124 -11.78 19.48 10.91
CA ASN A 124 -12.71 19.37 12.03
C ASN A 124 -12.07 19.80 13.38
N GLN A 125 -10.89 20.42 13.34
CA GLN A 125 -10.27 21.13 14.46
C GLN A 125 -10.37 22.63 14.22
#